data_AF-A0A8D8WZU9-F1
#
_entry.id   AF-A0A8D8WZU9-F1
#
_cell.length_a   1.000
_cell.length_b   1.000
_cell.length_c   1.000
_cell.angle_alpha   90.00
_cell.angle_beta   90.00
_cell.angle_gamma   90.00
#
_symmetry.space_group_name_H-M   'P 1'
#
loop_
_entity.id
_entity.type
_entity.pdbx_description
1 polymer ?
#
loop_
_entity_poly.entity_id
_entity_poly.type
_entity_poly.pdbx_seq_one_letter_code
_entity_poly.pdbx_strand_id
1 'polypeptide(L)'
;MSTAIPIPLQEPVRKLLEEDVKERVSTSVLVQYSYFNDPVIQALQFLDVISMKDPATKTVFYKETLIRALPYIPKKLWFQHVWPSLQQEMRTAEVLASVLQPIIYLIQECSLEEYESVILPAFRTVFSAPTGMIWKDLASHFLQ
;
A
#
# COMPACT_ATOMS: atom_id res chain seq x y z
N MET A 1 -12.50 22.35 21.96
CA MET A 1 -11.91 23.09 20.82
C MET A 1 -12.81 22.86 19.64
N SER A 2 -13.43 23.90 19.08
CA SER A 2 -14.23 23.75 17.84
C SER A 2 -13.25 23.50 16.70
N THR A 3 -13.17 22.26 16.20
CA THR A 3 -12.38 21.95 15.02
C THR A 3 -13.13 22.50 13.81
N ALA A 4 -12.63 23.59 13.24
CA ALA A 4 -13.17 24.14 12.01
C ALA A 4 -13.15 23.08 10.89
N ILE A 5 -14.20 23.06 10.07
CA ILE A 5 -14.29 22.15 8.92
C ILE A 5 -13.10 22.44 7.98
N PRO A 6 -12.33 21.41 7.56
CA PRO A 6 -11.23 21.59 6.62
C PRO A 6 -11.69 22.31 5.36
N ILE A 7 -10.89 23.25 4.84
CA ILE A 7 -11.24 24.09 3.67
C ILE A 7 -11.80 23.26 2.49
N PRO A 8 -11.20 22.11 2.10
CA PRO A 8 -11.73 21.33 0.98
C PRO A 8 -13.11 20.70 1.24
N LEU A 9 -13.55 20.63 2.50
CA LEU A 9 -14.84 20.06 2.92
C LEU A 9 -15.92 21.11 3.19
N GLN A 10 -15.59 22.41 3.25
CA GLN A 10 -16.56 23.44 3.61
C GLN A 10 -17.73 23.51 2.61
N GLU A 11 -17.45 23.66 1.31
CA GLU A 11 -18.48 23.65 0.27
C GLU A 11 -19.24 22.31 0.17
N PRO A 12 -18.57 21.14 0.15
CA PRO A 12 -19.26 19.84 0.15
C PRO A 12 -20.22 19.68 1.34
N VAL A 13 -19.80 20.05 2.55
CA VAL A 13 -20.63 19.96 3.75
C VAL A 13 -21.79 20.95 3.70
N ARG A 14 -21.58 22.16 3.17
CA ARG A 14 -22.68 23.11 2.93
C ARG A 14 -23.74 22.53 2.02
N LYS A 15 -23.35 21.92 0.89
CA LYS A 15 -24.28 21.28 -0.06
C LYS A 15 -25.04 20.09 0.53
N LEU A 16 -24.47 19.37 1.51
CA LEU A 16 -25.18 18.28 2.22
C LEU A 16 -26.31 18.81 3.11
N LEU A 17 -26.21 20.06 3.54
CA LEU A 17 -27.15 20.71 4.45
C LEU A 17 -28.13 21.64 3.72
N GLU A 18 -28.15 21.61 2.38
CA GLU A 18 -29.00 22.48 1.56
C GLU A 18 -30.49 22.25 1.86
N GLU A 19 -31.26 23.32 2.00
CA GLU A 19 -32.66 23.22 2.42
C GLU A 19 -33.54 22.61 1.32
N ASP A 20 -33.31 23.03 0.06
CA ASP A 20 -33.93 22.44 -1.11
C ASP A 20 -33.36 21.04 -1.37
N VAL A 21 -34.24 20.03 -1.27
CA VAL A 21 -33.91 18.63 -1.50
C VAL A 21 -33.32 18.39 -2.90
N LYS A 22 -33.67 19.20 -3.90
CA LYS A 22 -33.16 19.06 -5.27
C LYS A 22 -31.70 19.48 -5.41
N GLU A 23 -31.26 20.44 -4.61
CA GLU A 23 -29.89 20.97 -4.61
C GLU A 23 -28.99 20.26 -3.58
N ARG A 24 -29.59 19.53 -2.64
CA ARG A 24 -28.88 18.75 -1.62
C ARG A 24 -28.13 17.58 -2.25
N VAL A 25 -26.81 17.57 -2.10
CA VAL A 25 -25.98 16.44 -2.57
C VAL A 25 -26.16 15.21 -1.68
N SER A 26 -25.94 14.01 -2.24
CA SER A 26 -25.94 12.79 -1.44
C SER A 26 -24.57 12.52 -0.80
N THR A 27 -24.54 11.70 0.24
CA THR A 27 -23.29 11.22 0.86
C THR A 27 -22.41 10.46 -0.14
N SER A 28 -23.00 9.78 -1.12
CA SER A 28 -22.27 9.12 -2.21
C SER A 28 -21.51 10.10 -3.11
N VAL A 29 -21.98 11.36 -3.23
CA VAL A 29 -21.26 12.43 -3.93
C VAL A 29 -20.18 13.03 -3.02
N LEU A 30 -20.44 13.17 -1.72
CA LEU A 30 -19.45 13.70 -0.76
C LEU A 30 -18.13 12.90 -0.81
N VAL A 31 -18.21 11.57 -0.85
CA VAL A 31 -17.00 10.71 -0.86
C VAL A 31 -16.17 10.83 -2.14
N GLN A 32 -16.69 11.48 -3.20
CA GLN A 32 -15.97 11.70 -4.47
C GLN A 32 -15.09 12.96 -4.45
N TYR A 33 -15.19 13.80 -3.41
CA TYR A 33 -14.37 15.01 -3.31
C TYR A 33 -12.90 14.68 -3.06
N SER A 34 -12.01 15.53 -3.58
CA SER A 34 -10.55 15.35 -3.52
C SER A 34 -9.99 15.24 -2.10
N TYR A 35 -10.72 15.73 -1.09
CA TYR A 35 -10.36 15.54 0.31
C TYR A 35 -10.20 14.07 0.71
N PHE A 36 -11.01 13.18 0.10
CA PHE A 36 -10.97 11.73 0.36
C PHE A 36 -10.04 10.99 -0.63
N ASN A 37 -9.32 11.71 -1.49
CA ASN A 37 -8.42 11.16 -2.49
C ASN A 37 -7.01 11.00 -1.91
N ASP A 38 -6.88 10.17 -0.88
CA ASP A 38 -5.60 9.90 -0.22
C ASP A 38 -4.89 8.69 -0.88
N PRO A 39 -3.67 8.88 -1.41
CA PRO A 39 -2.94 7.82 -2.12
C PRO A 39 -2.56 6.65 -1.22
N VAL A 40 -2.38 6.88 0.08
CA VAL A 40 -2.08 5.83 1.07
C VAL A 40 -3.31 4.96 1.28
N ILE A 41 -4.47 5.58 1.46
CA ILE A 41 -5.74 4.87 1.60
C ILE A 41 -6.03 4.04 0.35
N GLN A 42 -5.80 4.61 -0.84
CA GLN A 42 -5.98 3.89 -2.10
C GLN A 42 -5.03 2.70 -2.25
N ALA A 43 -3.76 2.84 -1.86
CA ALA A 43 -2.82 1.73 -1.88
C ALA A 43 -3.28 0.59 -0.95
N LEU A 44 -3.76 0.90 0.25
CA LEU A 44 -4.30 -0.09 1.18
C LEU A 44 -5.58 -0.75 0.65
N GLN A 45 -6.51 0.02 0.09
CA GLN A 45 -7.72 -0.54 -0.56
C GLN A 45 -7.38 -1.42 -1.76
N PHE A 46 -6.33 -1.08 -2.50
CA PHE A 46 -5.88 -1.90 -3.62
C PHE A 46 -5.24 -3.22 -3.14
N LEU A 47 -4.55 -3.21 -2.00
CA LEU A 47 -4.05 -4.44 -1.36
C LEU A 47 -5.20 -5.41 -1.02
N ASP A 48 -6.37 -4.92 -0.61
CA ASP A 48 -7.52 -5.78 -0.28
C ASP A 48 -8.01 -6.61 -1.49
N VAL A 49 -7.77 -6.13 -2.72
CA VAL A 49 -8.20 -6.78 -3.97
C VAL A 49 -7.03 -7.25 -4.85
N ILE A 50 -5.78 -7.12 -4.37
CA ILE A 50 -4.58 -7.37 -5.18
C ILE A 50 -4.51 -8.82 -5.69
N SER A 51 -5.02 -9.77 -4.92
CA SER A 51 -5.02 -11.19 -5.26
C SER A 51 -5.81 -11.52 -6.52
N MET A 52 -6.78 -10.66 -6.89
CA MET A 52 -7.61 -10.79 -8.09
C MET A 52 -6.97 -10.16 -9.33
N LYS A 53 -5.84 -9.46 -9.18
CA LYS A 53 -5.18 -8.75 -10.28
C LYS A 53 -4.20 -9.66 -11.02
N ASP A 54 -3.98 -9.35 -12.29
CA ASP A 54 -2.98 -10.01 -13.11
C ASP A 54 -1.55 -9.62 -12.68
N PRO A 55 -0.53 -10.40 -13.08
CA PRO A 55 0.86 -10.20 -12.66
C PRO A 55 1.48 -8.87 -13.10
N ALA A 56 1.08 -8.33 -14.26
CA ALA A 56 1.60 -7.06 -14.74
C ALA A 56 1.08 -5.92 -13.87
N THR A 57 -0.22 -5.94 -13.57
CA THR A 57 -0.83 -4.99 -12.63
C THR A 57 -0.19 -5.07 -11.24
N LYS A 58 0.02 -6.28 -10.71
CA LYS A 58 0.71 -6.49 -9.43
C LYS A 58 2.13 -5.93 -9.44
N THR A 59 2.87 -6.14 -10.52
CA THR A 59 4.25 -5.67 -10.66
C THR A 59 4.33 -4.15 -10.58
N VAL A 60 3.49 -3.44 -11.34
CA VAL A 60 3.42 -1.97 -11.29
C VAL A 60 3.03 -1.51 -9.88
N PHE A 61 2.02 -2.13 -9.29
CA PHE A 61 1.58 -1.76 -7.94
C PHE A 61 2.70 -1.89 -6.90
N TYR A 62 3.39 -3.04 -6.82
CA TYR A 62 4.43 -3.25 -5.81
C TYR A 62 5.67 -2.38 -6.07
N LYS A 63 6.10 -2.23 -7.32
CA LYS A 63 7.31 -1.47 -7.68
C LYS A 63 7.12 0.04 -7.68
N GLU A 64 5.90 0.55 -7.86
CA GLU A 64 5.66 1.98 -8.02
C GLU A 64 4.69 2.53 -6.98
N THR A 65 3.49 1.96 -6.85
CA THR A 65 2.43 2.49 -5.99
C THR A 65 2.72 2.25 -4.52
N LEU A 66 2.96 1.00 -4.13
CA LEU A 66 3.17 0.62 -2.74
C LEU A 66 4.45 1.25 -2.19
N ILE A 67 5.54 1.21 -2.94
CA ILE A 67 6.83 1.77 -2.48
C ILE A 67 6.73 3.27 -2.21
N ARG A 68 5.95 4.02 -3.00
CA ARG A 68 5.71 5.46 -2.79
C ARG A 68 4.80 5.74 -1.61
N ALA A 69 3.85 4.85 -1.32
CA ALA A 69 2.92 4.98 -0.20
C ALA A 69 3.54 4.56 1.15
N LEU A 70 4.46 3.59 1.14
CA LEU A 70 5.05 2.98 2.34
C LEU A 70 5.53 3.98 3.43
N PRO A 71 6.27 5.06 3.10
CA PRO A 71 6.73 6.03 4.10
C PRO A 71 5.62 6.73 4.87
N TYR A 72 4.40 6.74 4.32
CA TYR A 72 3.25 7.44 4.88
C TYR A 72 2.23 6.50 5.53
N ILE A 73 2.37 5.17 5.33
CA ILE A 73 1.52 4.18 5.99
C ILE A 73 1.96 4.07 7.46
N PRO A 74 1.05 4.22 8.44
CA PRO A 74 1.36 3.95 9.84
C PRO A 74 1.93 2.53 10.03
N LYS A 75 3.03 2.40 10.77
CA LYS A 75 3.77 1.14 10.95
C LYS A 75 2.89 -0.05 11.39
N LYS A 76 1.87 0.18 12.21
CA LYS A 76 0.89 -0.85 12.59
C LYS A 76 0.20 -1.48 11.37
N LEU A 77 -0.15 -0.68 10.36
CA LEU A 77 -0.79 -1.16 9.14
C LEU A 77 0.19 -1.93 8.23
N TRP A 78 1.51 -1.72 8.37
CA TRP A 78 2.49 -2.55 7.66
C TRP A 78 2.32 -4.01 8.04
N PHE A 79 2.24 -4.30 9.34
CA PHE A 79 2.12 -5.67 9.83
C PHE A 79 0.70 -6.25 9.67
N GLN A 80 -0.33 -5.40 9.64
CA GLN A 80 -1.71 -5.85 9.50
C GLN A 80 -2.15 -6.11 8.05
N HIS A 81 -1.64 -5.33 7.08
CA HIS A 81 -2.10 -5.38 5.70
C HIS A 81 -0.95 -5.62 4.71
N VAL A 82 0.12 -4.83 4.80
CA VAL A 82 1.19 -4.85 3.77
C VAL A 82 1.98 -6.16 3.82
N TRP A 83 2.51 -6.53 4.98
CA TRP A 83 3.33 -7.72 5.16
C TRP A 83 2.60 -9.03 4.81
N PRO A 84 1.34 -9.25 5.25
CA PRO A 84 0.57 -10.42 4.83
C PRO A 84 0.47 -10.57 3.30
N SER A 85 0.23 -9.47 2.57
CA SER A 85 0.16 -9.49 1.11
C SER A 85 1.53 -9.80 0.47
N LEU A 86 2.61 -9.17 0.95
CA LEU A 86 3.97 -9.45 0.46
C LEU A 86 4.37 -10.90 0.71
N GLN A 87 4.07 -11.43 1.90
CA GLN A 87 4.36 -12.81 2.28
C GLN A 87 3.58 -13.81 1.41
N GLN A 88 2.34 -13.49 1.03
CA GLN A 88 1.56 -14.33 0.12
C GLN A 88 2.22 -14.40 -1.26
N GLU A 89 2.66 -13.26 -1.80
CA GLU A 89 3.31 -13.20 -3.10
C GLU A 89 4.72 -13.80 -3.09
N MET A 90 5.41 -13.84 -1.95
CA MET A 90 6.69 -14.57 -1.86
C MET A 90 6.55 -16.07 -2.13
N ARG A 91 5.34 -16.62 -2.02
CA ARG A 91 5.03 -18.01 -2.33
C ARG A 91 4.74 -18.23 -3.81
N THR A 92 4.54 -17.16 -4.58
CA THR A 92 4.27 -17.19 -6.02
C THR A 92 5.51 -16.70 -6.77
N ALA A 93 6.09 -17.55 -7.63
CA ALA A 93 7.32 -17.19 -8.34
C ALA A 93 7.14 -16.01 -9.33
N GLU A 94 5.90 -15.73 -9.70
CA GLU A 94 5.54 -14.84 -10.81
C GLU A 94 5.83 -13.36 -10.55
N VAL A 95 5.60 -12.88 -9.32
CA VAL A 95 5.83 -11.47 -8.94
C VAL A 95 6.82 -11.32 -7.79
N LEU A 96 7.57 -12.38 -7.48
CA LEU A 96 8.54 -12.40 -6.37
C LEU A 96 9.52 -11.22 -6.45
N ALA A 97 10.10 -10.95 -7.62
CA ALA A 97 11.03 -9.83 -7.79
C ALA A 97 10.38 -8.47 -7.48
N SER A 98 9.09 -8.31 -7.80
CA SER A 98 8.35 -7.06 -7.60
C SER A 98 8.09 -6.76 -6.12
N VAL A 99 8.01 -7.78 -5.27
CA VAL A 99 7.78 -7.61 -3.82
C VAL A 99 9.07 -7.45 -3.02
N LEU A 100 10.23 -7.79 -3.56
CA LEU A 100 11.51 -7.69 -2.83
C LEU A 100 11.84 -6.26 -2.38
N GLN A 101 11.64 -5.27 -3.25
CA GLN A 101 11.93 -3.88 -2.90
C GLN A 101 11.06 -3.38 -1.74
N PRO A 102 9.71 -3.56 -1.73
CA PRO A 102 8.88 -3.30 -0.55
C PRO A 102 9.33 -4.06 0.70
N ILE A 103 9.71 -5.34 0.58
CA ILE A 103 10.17 -6.13 1.74
C ILE A 103 11.46 -5.55 2.33
N ILE A 104 12.44 -5.20 1.48
CA ILE A 104 13.70 -4.59 1.90
C ILE A 104 13.44 -3.26 2.62
N TYR A 105 12.52 -2.45 2.10
CA TYR A 105 12.10 -1.21 2.77
C TYR A 105 11.57 -1.49 4.19
N LEU A 106 10.70 -2.48 4.36
CA LEU A 106 10.23 -2.87 5.70
C LEU A 106 11.38 -3.30 6.60
N ILE A 107 12.34 -4.09 6.10
CA ILE A 107 13.50 -4.55 6.87
C ILE A 107 14.35 -3.36 7.35
N GLN A 108 14.55 -2.35 6.51
CA GLN A 108 15.35 -1.16 6.84
C GLN A 108 14.70 -0.31 7.95
N GLU A 109 13.38 -0.27 8.01
CA GLU A 109 12.61 0.57 8.94
C GLU A 109 12.09 -0.20 10.18
N CYS A 110 12.28 -1.51 10.22
CA CYS A 110 11.93 -2.36 11.36
C CYS A 110 13.04 -2.36 12.41
N SER A 111 12.65 -2.60 13.67
CA SER A 111 13.62 -2.98 14.70
C SER A 111 14.16 -4.38 14.42
N LEU A 112 15.29 -4.72 15.03
CA LEU A 112 15.85 -6.07 14.94
C LEU A 112 14.85 -7.13 15.41
N GLU A 113 14.13 -6.86 16.51
CA GLU A 113 13.12 -7.76 17.06
C GLU A 113 11.95 -7.99 16.09
N GLU A 114 11.42 -6.92 15.48
CA GLU A 114 10.35 -7.02 14.47
C GLU A 114 10.82 -7.80 13.24
N TYR A 115 12.04 -7.53 12.78
CA TYR A 115 12.63 -8.26 11.66
C TYR A 115 12.75 -9.77 11.97
N GLU A 116 13.35 -10.13 13.11
CA GLU A 116 13.59 -11.52 13.47
C GLU A 116 12.30 -12.30 13.74
N SER A 117 11.31 -11.66 14.38
CA SER A 117 10.06 -12.31 14.78
C SER A 117 9.00 -12.37 13.66
N VAL A 118 8.93 -11.35 12.80
CA VAL A 118 7.86 -11.22 11.79
C VAL A 118 8.34 -11.49 10.38
N ILE A 119 9.43 -10.83 9.96
CA ILE A 119 9.85 -10.80 8.54
C ILE A 119 10.74 -11.99 8.17
N LEU A 120 11.80 -12.20 8.96
CA LEU A 120 12.84 -13.20 8.71
C LEU A 120 12.31 -14.63 8.53
N PRO A 121 11.32 -15.13 9.31
CA PRO A 121 10.84 -16.50 9.18
C PRO A 121 10.32 -16.84 7.78
N ALA A 122 9.63 -15.89 7.14
CA ALA A 122 9.18 -16.04 5.77
C ALA A 122 10.30 -15.70 4.78
N PHE A 123 11.04 -14.62 5.02
CA PHE A 123 12.03 -14.12 4.06
C PHE A 123 13.14 -15.14 3.74
N ARG A 124 13.46 -16.03 4.68
CA ARG A 124 14.43 -17.12 4.46
C ARG A 124 14.11 -18.00 3.24
N THR A 125 12.83 -18.16 2.88
CA THR A 125 12.45 -19.00 1.74
C THR A 125 12.90 -18.43 0.40
N VAL A 126 13.13 -17.11 0.33
CA VAL A 126 13.63 -16.43 -0.89
C VAL A 126 15.01 -16.96 -1.27
N PHE A 127 15.88 -17.25 -0.30
CA PHE A 127 17.23 -17.76 -0.56
C PHE A 127 17.24 -19.20 -1.10
N SER A 128 16.11 -19.91 -1.01
CA SER A 128 15.96 -21.25 -1.58
C SER A 128 15.33 -21.23 -2.99
N ALA A 129 14.91 -20.06 -3.49
CA ALA A 129 14.27 -19.94 -4.80
C ALA A 129 15.31 -20.03 -5.95
N PRO A 130 14.93 -20.52 -7.15
CA PRO A 130 15.82 -20.57 -8.32
C PRO A 130 16.41 -19.19 -8.62
N THR A 131 17.73 -19.10 -8.50
CA THR A 131 18.48 -17.87 -8.26
C THR A 131 18.72 -17.01 -9.51
N GLY A 132 18.45 -17.51 -10.71
CA GLY A 132 18.87 -16.87 -11.97
C GLY A 132 18.25 -15.51 -12.30
N MET A 133 16.99 -15.26 -11.92
CA MET A 133 16.31 -13.97 -12.16
C MET A 133 16.43 -13.01 -10.96
N ILE A 134 16.38 -13.53 -9.74
CA ILE A 134 16.33 -12.74 -8.50
C ILE A 134 17.62 -11.92 -8.31
N TRP A 135 18.79 -12.50 -8.58
CA TRP A 135 20.05 -11.77 -8.41
C TRP A 135 20.27 -10.68 -9.46
N LYS A 136 19.71 -10.81 -10.67
CA LYS A 136 19.81 -9.76 -11.69
C LYS A 136 19.04 -8.51 -11.26
N ASP A 137 17.83 -8.70 -10.74
CA ASP A 137 16.99 -7.59 -10.26
C ASP A 137 17.51 -7.00 -8.95
N LEU A 138 18.01 -7.83 -8.02
CA LEU A 138 18.67 -7.33 -6.80
C LEU A 138 19.95 -6.56 -7.13
N ALA A 139 20.77 -7.04 -8.07
CA ALA A 139 21.99 -6.34 -8.47
C ALA A 139 21.71 -4.98 -9.11
N SER A 140 20.62 -4.84 -9.90
CA SER A 140 20.26 -3.55 -10.48
C SER A 140 19.78 -2.51 -9.46
N HIS A 141 19.20 -2.94 -8.33
CA HIS A 141 18.69 -2.05 -7.28
C HIS A 141 19.74 -1.68 -6.22
N PHE A 142 20.76 -2.50 -6.00
CA PHE A 142 21.82 -2.24 -5.01
C PHE A 142 23.11 -1.61 -5.60
N LEU A 143 23.25 -1.50 -6.92
CA LEU A 143 24.42 -0.93 -7.60
C LEU A 143 24.18 0.44 -8.24
N GLN A 144 23.21 1.22 -7.76
CA GLN A 144 23.04 2.63 -8.12
C GLN A 144 23.25 3.53 -6.91
#